data_AF-A0A951YFF3-F1
#
_entry.id   AF-A0A951YFF3-F1
#
_cell.length_a   1.000
_cell.length_b   1.000
_cell.length_c   1.000
_cell.angle_alpha   90.00
_cell.angle_beta   90.00
_cell.angle_gamma   90.00
#
_symmetry.space_group_name_H-M   'P 1'
#
loop_
_entity.id
_entity.type
_entity.pdbx_description
1 polymer ?
#
loop_
_entity_poly.entity_id
_entity_poly.type
_entity_poly.pdbx_seq_one_letter_code
_entity_poly.pdbx_strand_id
1 'polypeptide(L)'
;MKVEQIYTGCLAQGAYYIESNGEAAVVDPLREVQPYIERAEKSGAKIMYVFETHFHADFVSGHLDLAKKTGAQIVYGPTAQPGFDALVAEDGQVFKLGDVTIKVLHTPGHTMESACFLLTDEKGKDIGLFSGDTLFIGDVGRPDLAQKAANMTQEQLAETLYDSLHNKIMPLADDIIVYPAHGAGSACGKNMSKETTDTLGNQKKTNYALQPMTREKFAKEVTTGLTPPPKYFPMNVMMNKQGYESIDVVLERGQHALSPDAFEAAANETGAVVLDTRDANVFAKGFIPNSINIGINGNFAPWVGALIPDVQQEILVIAEEDKIEEVLIRLARVGYDHVLGYLQGGYNAWKSAGKDTDAIRSISAEQFASLAQDGHVDIMDVRRKSEYDSEHIIGAKNVPLDYVNDNMSEVDKDKTWYVHCAGGYRSMIFASILRARGFDNLINVEGGFGAIKETGKFDVSEYVCPTTLL
;
A
#
# COMPACT_ATOMS: atom_id res chain seq x y z
N MET A 1 -24.53 -11.15 -16.72
CA MET A 1 -23.54 -11.06 -15.63
C MET A 1 -22.42 -10.11 -16.02
N LYS A 2 -21.91 -9.33 -15.06
CA LYS A 2 -20.82 -8.36 -15.21
C LYS A 2 -19.81 -8.56 -14.07
N VAL A 3 -18.52 -8.53 -14.38
CA VAL A 3 -17.43 -8.52 -13.40
C VAL A 3 -16.51 -7.34 -13.76
N GLU A 4 -16.35 -6.41 -12.84
CA GLU A 4 -15.46 -5.26 -12.99
C GLU A 4 -14.38 -5.28 -11.91
N GLN A 5 -13.12 -5.13 -12.33
CA GLN A 5 -12.02 -4.84 -11.42
C GLN A 5 -11.94 -3.32 -11.20
N ILE A 6 -11.81 -2.94 -9.93
CA ILE A 6 -11.61 -1.57 -9.47
C ILE A 6 -10.24 -1.55 -8.81
N TYR A 7 -9.22 -1.15 -9.58
CA TYR A 7 -7.83 -1.27 -9.18
C TYR A 7 -7.27 0.06 -8.67
N THR A 8 -6.70 0.05 -7.46
CA THR A 8 -6.06 1.21 -6.83
C THR A 8 -4.56 1.09 -6.92
N GLY A 9 -3.98 1.78 -7.91
CA GLY A 9 -2.54 1.67 -8.23
C GLY A 9 -1.60 2.01 -7.09
N CYS A 10 -1.94 2.95 -6.20
CA CYS A 10 -1.06 3.33 -5.09
C CYS A 10 -0.92 2.26 -3.99
N LEU A 11 -1.89 1.33 -3.89
CA LEU A 11 -1.84 0.18 -2.99
C LEU A 11 -1.59 -1.13 -3.75
N ALA A 12 -1.59 -1.07 -5.09
CA ALA A 12 -1.63 -2.23 -5.96
C ALA A 12 -2.79 -3.19 -5.61
N GLN A 13 -3.93 -2.66 -5.15
CA GLN A 13 -5.07 -3.40 -4.63
C GLN A 13 -6.19 -3.50 -5.68
N GLY A 14 -6.79 -4.68 -5.80
CA GLY A 14 -7.94 -4.98 -6.65
C GLY A 14 -9.19 -5.27 -5.84
N ALA A 15 -10.17 -4.37 -5.91
CA ALA A 15 -11.54 -4.65 -5.48
C ALA A 15 -12.38 -5.11 -6.68
N TYR A 16 -13.44 -5.89 -6.44
CA TYR A 16 -14.25 -6.43 -7.54
C TYR A 16 -15.73 -6.17 -7.34
N TYR A 17 -16.39 -5.70 -8.40
CA TYR A 17 -17.84 -5.53 -8.45
C TYR A 17 -18.43 -6.58 -9.39
N ILE A 18 -19.28 -7.45 -8.85
CA ILE A 18 -19.99 -8.52 -9.58
C ILE A 18 -21.46 -8.17 -9.62
N GLU A 19 -22.09 -8.25 -10.78
CA GLU A 19 -23.52 -7.98 -10.94
C GLU A 19 -24.19 -9.03 -11.84
N SER A 20 -25.36 -9.50 -11.42
CA SER A 20 -26.22 -10.38 -12.19
C SER A 20 -27.69 -10.11 -11.84
N ASN A 21 -28.51 -9.90 -12.87
CA ASN A 21 -29.97 -9.80 -12.77
C ASN A 21 -30.49 -8.90 -11.63
N GLY A 22 -29.95 -7.68 -11.50
CA GLY A 22 -30.38 -6.70 -10.49
C GLY A 22 -29.80 -6.91 -9.08
N GLU A 23 -28.93 -7.90 -8.89
CA GLU A 23 -28.19 -8.10 -7.65
C GLU A 23 -26.69 -7.92 -7.88
N ALA A 24 -26.00 -7.34 -6.91
CA ALA A 24 -24.57 -7.10 -6.94
C ALA A 24 -23.86 -7.57 -5.67
N ALA A 25 -22.58 -7.90 -5.80
CA ALA A 25 -21.68 -8.18 -4.70
C ALA A 25 -20.38 -7.41 -4.91
N VAL A 26 -19.74 -7.03 -3.81
CA VAL A 26 -18.41 -6.42 -3.82
C VAL A 26 -17.44 -7.32 -3.08
N VAL A 27 -16.27 -7.58 -3.66
CA VAL A 27 -15.18 -8.32 -3.01
C VAL A 27 -14.07 -7.33 -2.66
N ASP A 28 -13.63 -7.36 -1.40
CA ASP A 28 -12.53 -6.57 -0.83
C ASP A 28 -12.66 -5.05 -1.13
N PRO A 29 -13.76 -4.39 -0.72
CA PRO A 29 -13.96 -2.97 -0.98
C PRO A 29 -12.91 -2.10 -0.29
N LEU A 30 -12.45 -1.06 -0.99
CA LEU A 30 -11.64 0.01 -0.41
C LEU A 30 -12.48 0.86 0.55
N ARG A 31 -11.76 1.66 1.36
CA ARG A 31 -12.31 2.58 2.37
C ARG A 31 -13.45 3.45 1.84
N GLU A 32 -13.25 4.06 0.67
CA GLU A 32 -14.28 4.88 0.02
C GLU A 32 -15.26 4.04 -0.80
N VAL A 33 -16.51 4.00 -0.37
CA VAL A 33 -17.50 3.02 -0.87
C VAL A 33 -18.40 3.56 -1.99
N GLN A 34 -18.38 4.88 -2.20
CA GLN A 34 -19.24 5.55 -3.17
C GLN A 34 -19.09 5.01 -4.61
N PRO A 35 -17.88 4.69 -5.12
CA PRO A 35 -17.73 4.14 -6.46
C PRO A 35 -18.48 2.82 -6.68
N TYR A 36 -18.71 2.01 -5.64
CA TYR A 36 -19.48 0.77 -5.73
C TYR A 36 -21.00 1.05 -5.75
N ILE A 37 -21.45 1.99 -4.91
CA ILE A 37 -22.85 2.40 -4.81
C ILE A 37 -23.32 2.99 -6.14
N GLU A 38 -22.54 3.92 -6.72
CA GLU A 38 -22.86 4.56 -7.99
C GLU A 38 -22.98 3.55 -9.15
N ARG A 39 -22.16 2.48 -9.13
CA ARG A 39 -22.26 1.40 -10.12
C ARG A 39 -23.57 0.66 -10.02
N ALA A 40 -24.00 0.31 -8.81
CA ALA A 40 -25.26 -0.36 -8.55
C ALA A 40 -26.46 0.54 -8.89
N GLU A 41 -26.43 1.81 -8.51
CA GLU A 41 -27.48 2.78 -8.85
C GLU A 41 -27.64 2.95 -10.37
N LYS A 42 -26.54 3.03 -11.11
CA LYS A 42 -26.54 3.18 -12.56
C LYS A 42 -27.21 2.02 -13.30
N SER A 43 -27.13 0.80 -12.76
CA SER A 43 -27.77 -0.40 -13.32
C SER A 43 -29.12 -0.72 -12.67
N GLY A 44 -29.50 -0.01 -11.60
CA GLY A 44 -30.66 -0.35 -10.78
C GLY A 44 -30.46 -1.65 -9.97
N ALA A 45 -29.22 -2.07 -9.76
CA ALA A 45 -28.88 -3.25 -8.97
C ALA A 45 -28.86 -2.93 -7.47
N LYS A 46 -29.05 -3.97 -6.65
CA LYS A 46 -28.91 -3.91 -5.20
C LYS A 46 -27.66 -4.66 -4.76
N ILE A 47 -26.79 -4.02 -3.97
CA ILE A 47 -25.63 -4.69 -3.37
C ILE A 47 -26.14 -5.57 -2.23
N MET A 48 -25.99 -6.89 -2.39
CA MET A 48 -26.48 -7.92 -1.47
C MET A 48 -25.39 -8.39 -0.52
N TYR A 49 -24.15 -8.46 -1.01
CA TYR A 49 -23.02 -9.02 -0.27
C TYR A 49 -21.78 -8.15 -0.37
N VAL A 50 -21.06 -8.08 0.75
CA VAL A 50 -19.67 -7.62 0.81
C VAL A 50 -18.84 -8.81 1.23
N PHE A 51 -18.09 -9.38 0.28
CA PHE A 51 -17.19 -10.50 0.55
C PHE A 51 -15.81 -9.96 0.91
N GLU A 52 -15.30 -10.45 2.02
CA GLU A 52 -13.93 -10.18 2.47
C GLU A 52 -13.13 -11.46 2.38
N THR A 53 -12.08 -11.45 1.59
CA THR A 53 -11.22 -12.62 1.42
C THR A 53 -10.44 -12.91 2.70
N HIS A 54 -10.04 -11.87 3.44
CA HIS A 54 -9.32 -11.96 4.71
C HIS A 54 -9.36 -10.63 5.48
N PHE A 55 -8.83 -10.57 6.70
CA PHE A 55 -8.56 -9.30 7.37
C PHE A 55 -7.32 -8.63 6.76
N HIS A 56 -7.55 -7.67 5.85
CA HIS A 56 -6.47 -6.96 5.15
C HIS A 56 -5.52 -6.25 6.12
N ALA A 57 -4.23 -6.27 5.79
CA ALA A 57 -3.18 -5.66 6.61
C ALA A 57 -2.67 -4.34 6.02
N ASP A 58 -2.80 -4.12 4.72
CA ASP A 58 -2.16 -3.01 4.01
C ASP A 58 -3.13 -1.84 3.76
N PHE A 59 -4.44 -2.06 3.91
CA PHE A 59 -5.48 -1.03 3.85
C PHE A 59 -6.61 -1.30 4.85
N VAL A 60 -7.40 -0.27 5.15
CA VAL A 60 -8.65 -0.39 5.91
C VAL A 60 -9.79 -0.52 4.91
N SER A 61 -10.50 -1.65 4.98
CA SER A 61 -11.61 -1.92 4.06
C SER A 61 -12.78 -0.97 4.29
N GLY A 62 -13.65 -0.85 3.28
CA GLY A 62 -14.93 -0.15 3.36
C GLY A 62 -16.12 -1.04 3.73
N HIS A 63 -15.91 -2.30 4.16
CA HIS A 63 -17.02 -3.23 4.40
C HIS A 63 -18.09 -2.71 5.35
N LEU A 64 -17.72 -2.02 6.44
CA LEU A 64 -18.72 -1.49 7.39
C LEU A 64 -19.53 -0.35 6.77
N ASP A 65 -18.86 0.60 6.12
CA ASP A 65 -19.52 1.73 5.45
C ASP A 65 -20.42 1.26 4.32
N LEU A 66 -19.96 0.31 3.50
CA LEU A 66 -20.73 -0.23 2.39
C LEU A 66 -21.96 -0.99 2.89
N ALA A 67 -21.79 -1.89 3.86
CA ALA A 67 -22.89 -2.63 4.46
C ALA A 67 -23.92 -1.70 5.11
N LYS A 68 -23.47 -0.69 5.86
CA LYS A 68 -24.35 0.29 6.51
C LYS A 68 -25.15 1.11 5.50
N LYS A 69 -24.53 1.55 4.40
CA LYS A 69 -25.17 2.39 3.37
C LYS A 69 -26.12 1.60 2.46
N THR A 70 -25.88 0.32 2.24
CA THR A 70 -26.63 -0.50 1.25
C THR A 70 -27.54 -1.56 1.87
N GLY A 71 -27.31 -1.92 3.13
CA GLY A 71 -27.92 -3.08 3.77
C GLY A 71 -27.33 -4.43 3.32
N ALA A 72 -26.18 -4.43 2.63
CA ALA A 72 -25.49 -5.64 2.22
C ALA A 72 -24.96 -6.44 3.43
N GLN A 73 -24.95 -7.76 3.32
CA GLN A 73 -24.39 -8.65 4.34
C GLN A 73 -22.88 -8.78 4.15
N ILE A 74 -22.11 -8.51 5.21
CA ILE A 74 -20.66 -8.77 5.22
C ILE A 74 -20.44 -10.28 5.39
N VAL A 75 -19.57 -10.85 4.58
CA VAL A 75 -19.25 -12.27 4.57
C VAL A 75 -17.73 -12.47 4.64
N TYR A 76 -17.29 -13.25 5.63
CA TYR A 76 -15.91 -13.73 5.77
C TYR A 76 -15.84 -15.26 5.63
N GLY A 77 -14.64 -15.77 5.36
CA GLY A 77 -14.36 -17.21 5.37
C GLY A 77 -14.40 -17.87 6.76
N PRO A 78 -14.25 -19.20 6.82
CA PRO A 78 -14.22 -19.92 8.08
C PRO A 78 -13.16 -19.40 9.05
N THR A 79 -13.38 -19.55 10.35
CA THR A 79 -12.47 -19.14 11.44
C THR A 79 -12.33 -17.63 11.68
N ALA A 80 -12.94 -16.79 10.85
CA ALA A 80 -13.01 -15.35 11.09
C ALA A 80 -13.67 -15.03 12.43
N GLN A 81 -13.14 -14.03 13.14
CA GLN A 81 -13.65 -13.57 14.44
C GLN A 81 -13.75 -12.04 14.45
N PRO A 82 -14.68 -11.44 13.68
CA PRO A 82 -14.89 -10.00 13.67
C PRO A 82 -15.53 -9.52 14.99
N GLY A 83 -15.23 -8.28 15.38
CA GLY A 83 -15.84 -7.55 16.50
C GLY A 83 -17.16 -6.86 16.14
N PHE A 84 -17.68 -7.14 14.94
CA PHE A 84 -18.93 -6.60 14.39
C PHE A 84 -19.77 -7.73 13.78
N ASP A 85 -21.02 -7.43 13.43
CA ASP A 85 -21.93 -8.40 12.81
C ASP A 85 -21.48 -8.73 11.38
N ALA A 86 -21.18 -10.00 11.14
CA ALA A 86 -20.83 -10.53 9.84
C ALA A 86 -21.18 -12.02 9.78
N LEU A 87 -21.45 -12.51 8.58
CA LEU A 87 -21.61 -13.93 8.33
C LEU A 87 -20.24 -14.59 8.19
N VAL A 88 -19.92 -15.49 9.11
CA VAL A 88 -18.77 -16.40 9.00
C VAL A 88 -19.22 -17.62 8.21
N ALA A 89 -18.81 -17.70 6.95
CA ALA A 89 -19.23 -18.76 6.05
C ALA A 89 -18.52 -20.10 6.36
N GLU A 90 -19.16 -21.20 5.99
CA GLU A 90 -18.56 -22.53 5.98
C GLU A 90 -17.80 -22.79 4.67
N ASP A 91 -16.80 -23.68 4.70
CA ASP A 91 -16.13 -24.13 3.47
C ASP A 91 -17.14 -24.82 2.54
N GLY A 92 -17.16 -24.41 1.27
CA GLY A 92 -18.11 -24.89 0.27
C GLY A 92 -19.49 -24.22 0.33
N GLN A 93 -19.74 -23.28 1.24
CA GLN A 93 -21.01 -22.56 1.29
C GLN A 93 -21.24 -21.77 0.00
N VAL A 94 -22.48 -21.83 -0.52
CA VAL A 94 -22.87 -21.21 -1.79
C VAL A 94 -23.83 -20.05 -1.55
N PHE A 95 -23.50 -18.91 -2.13
CA PHE A 95 -24.30 -17.69 -2.15
C PHE A 95 -24.89 -17.48 -3.54
N LYS A 96 -26.18 -17.17 -3.61
CA LYS A 96 -26.85 -16.83 -4.86
C LYS A 96 -26.72 -15.33 -5.10
N LEU A 97 -26.44 -14.93 -6.34
CA LEU A 97 -26.42 -13.54 -6.77
C LEU A 97 -27.09 -13.43 -8.14
N GLY A 98 -28.36 -13.04 -8.18
CA GLY A 98 -29.18 -13.07 -9.39
C GLY A 98 -29.18 -14.47 -10.01
N ASP A 99 -28.65 -14.59 -11.22
CA ASP A 99 -28.58 -15.87 -11.96
C ASP A 99 -27.25 -16.63 -11.76
N VAL A 100 -26.29 -16.08 -11.00
CA VAL A 100 -24.98 -16.69 -10.76
C VAL A 100 -24.84 -17.14 -9.31
N THR A 101 -23.80 -17.92 -9.01
CA THR A 101 -23.47 -18.32 -7.63
C THR A 101 -22.02 -18.06 -7.29
N ILE A 102 -21.77 -17.76 -6.02
CA ILE A 102 -20.44 -17.58 -5.44
C ILE A 102 -20.26 -18.64 -4.35
N LYS A 103 -19.26 -19.52 -4.51
CA LYS A 103 -18.93 -20.58 -3.56
C LYS A 103 -17.67 -20.22 -2.78
N VAL A 104 -17.73 -20.35 -1.46
CA VAL A 104 -16.60 -20.13 -0.56
C VAL A 104 -15.66 -21.32 -0.61
N LEU A 105 -14.37 -21.06 -0.76
CA LEU A 105 -13.30 -22.04 -0.61
C LEU A 105 -12.39 -21.58 0.52
N HIS A 106 -12.32 -22.34 1.62
CA HIS A 106 -11.41 -22.01 2.72
C HIS A 106 -9.97 -22.29 2.30
N THR A 107 -9.15 -21.25 2.27
CA THR A 107 -7.78 -21.27 1.75
C THR A 107 -6.81 -20.60 2.73
N PRO A 108 -6.66 -21.13 3.95
CA PRO A 108 -5.75 -20.58 4.93
C PRO A 108 -4.30 -20.62 4.43
N GLY A 109 -3.49 -19.67 4.88
CA GLY A 109 -2.07 -19.61 4.55
C GLY A 109 -1.51 -18.21 4.71
N HIS A 110 -2.04 -17.25 3.95
CA HIS A 110 -1.75 -15.83 4.15
C HIS A 110 -2.27 -15.36 5.52
N THR A 111 -3.55 -15.64 5.78
CA THR A 111 -4.18 -15.60 7.10
C THR A 111 -4.96 -16.90 7.34
N MET A 112 -5.47 -17.11 8.55
CA MET A 112 -6.20 -18.35 8.88
C MET A 112 -7.65 -18.33 8.40
N GLU A 113 -8.25 -17.16 8.33
CA GLU A 113 -9.60 -16.96 7.82
C GLU A 113 -9.67 -16.74 6.30
N SER A 114 -8.51 -16.69 5.65
CA SER A 114 -8.39 -16.51 4.19
C SER A 114 -9.32 -17.46 3.43
N ALA A 115 -10.12 -16.89 2.55
CA ALA A 115 -11.01 -17.63 1.66
C ALA A 115 -10.98 -17.07 0.24
N CYS A 116 -11.04 -17.96 -0.73
CA CYS A 116 -11.30 -17.63 -2.12
C CYS A 116 -12.80 -17.73 -2.42
N PHE A 117 -13.26 -16.93 -3.36
CA PHE A 117 -14.66 -16.95 -3.82
C PHE A 117 -14.73 -17.39 -5.28
N LEU A 118 -15.29 -18.59 -5.50
CA LEU A 118 -15.44 -19.18 -6.83
C LEU A 118 -16.77 -18.75 -7.46
N LEU A 119 -16.70 -18.05 -8.57
CA LEU A 119 -17.84 -17.58 -9.35
C LEU A 119 -18.24 -18.62 -10.40
N THR A 120 -19.51 -19.02 -10.36
CA THR A 120 -20.13 -19.96 -11.30
C THR A 120 -21.25 -19.25 -12.08
N ASP A 121 -21.23 -19.37 -13.40
CA ASP A 121 -22.21 -18.73 -14.29
C ASP A 121 -23.61 -19.40 -14.25
N GLU A 122 -24.57 -18.83 -14.98
CA GLU A 122 -25.95 -19.32 -15.04
C GLU A 122 -26.11 -20.72 -15.64
N LYS A 123 -25.05 -21.27 -16.27
CA LYS A 123 -25.02 -22.61 -16.85
C LYS A 123 -24.33 -23.62 -15.92
N GLY A 124 -23.91 -23.19 -14.74
CA GLY A 124 -23.20 -24.03 -13.78
C GLY A 124 -21.72 -24.22 -14.11
N LYS A 125 -21.12 -23.36 -14.94
CA LYS A 125 -19.69 -23.40 -15.25
C LYS A 125 -18.93 -22.44 -14.34
N ASP A 126 -17.88 -22.93 -13.70
CA ASP A 126 -16.93 -22.07 -12.97
C ASP A 126 -16.16 -21.19 -13.96
N ILE A 127 -16.12 -19.89 -13.70
CA ILE A 127 -15.58 -18.88 -14.63
C ILE A 127 -14.56 -17.93 -14.00
N GLY A 128 -14.58 -17.77 -12.68
CA GLY A 128 -13.74 -16.81 -11.99
C GLY A 128 -13.43 -17.24 -10.57
N LEU A 129 -12.24 -16.89 -10.08
CA LEU A 129 -11.80 -17.13 -8.72
C LEU A 129 -11.26 -15.81 -8.15
N PHE A 130 -12.00 -15.21 -7.22
CA PHE A 130 -11.48 -14.12 -6.41
C PHE A 130 -10.55 -14.74 -5.35
N SER A 131 -9.25 -14.65 -5.59
CA SER A 131 -8.25 -15.43 -4.86
C SER A 131 -7.69 -14.72 -3.62
N GLY A 132 -8.12 -13.48 -3.37
CA GLY A 132 -7.58 -12.64 -2.30
C GLY A 132 -6.05 -12.62 -2.36
N ASP A 133 -5.43 -12.83 -1.20
CA ASP A 133 -3.99 -12.99 -1.05
C ASP A 133 -3.55 -14.46 -0.96
N THR A 134 -4.42 -15.42 -1.31
CA THR A 134 -4.00 -16.85 -1.40
C THR A 134 -3.13 -17.09 -2.63
N LEU A 135 -3.55 -16.56 -3.80
CA LEU A 135 -2.85 -16.72 -5.07
C LEU A 135 -2.82 -15.39 -5.82
N PHE A 136 -1.61 -14.96 -6.21
CA PHE A 136 -1.38 -13.81 -7.07
C PHE A 136 -0.99 -14.24 -8.49
N ILE A 137 -0.89 -13.26 -9.40
CA ILE A 137 -0.34 -13.50 -10.73
C ILE A 137 1.19 -13.58 -10.60
N GLY A 138 1.74 -14.79 -10.75
CA GLY A 138 3.17 -15.08 -10.66
C GLY A 138 3.72 -15.32 -9.24
N ASP A 139 2.89 -15.18 -8.20
CA ASP A 139 3.30 -15.30 -6.80
C ASP A 139 2.15 -15.77 -5.88
N VAL A 140 2.37 -15.80 -4.57
CA VAL A 140 1.38 -16.12 -3.53
C VAL A 140 1.52 -15.18 -2.33
N GLY A 141 0.51 -15.13 -1.45
CA GLY A 141 0.56 -14.32 -0.25
C GLY A 141 1.67 -14.74 0.71
N ARG A 142 2.29 -13.74 1.34
CA ARG A 142 3.29 -13.96 2.38
C ARG A 142 2.69 -14.66 3.62
N PRO A 143 3.34 -15.70 4.18
CA PRO A 143 2.82 -16.49 5.31
C PRO A 143 3.40 -16.06 6.67
N ASP A 144 3.68 -14.77 6.89
CA ASP A 144 4.33 -14.27 8.11
C ASP A 144 3.51 -13.21 8.87
N LEU A 145 2.41 -12.70 8.29
CA LEU A 145 1.58 -11.69 8.95
C LEU A 145 0.75 -12.25 10.11
N ALA A 146 0.28 -13.50 9.99
CA ALA A 146 -0.64 -14.12 10.94
C ALA A 146 0.04 -14.89 12.09
N GLN A 147 1.38 -14.95 12.15
CA GLN A 147 2.13 -15.82 13.07
C GLN A 147 1.67 -15.71 14.54
N LYS A 148 1.60 -14.48 15.04
CA LYS A 148 1.22 -14.20 16.44
C LYS A 148 -0.24 -14.53 16.71
N ALA A 149 -1.14 -14.19 15.77
CA ALA A 149 -2.57 -14.41 15.92
C ALA A 149 -2.93 -15.91 15.82
N ALA A 150 -2.21 -16.65 14.98
CA ALA A 150 -2.42 -18.08 14.75
C ALA A 150 -1.65 -18.97 15.75
N ASN A 151 -0.72 -18.41 16.54
CA ASN A 151 0.24 -19.18 17.34
C ASN A 151 1.00 -20.21 16.50
N MET A 152 1.45 -19.78 15.31
CA MET A 152 2.11 -20.61 14.30
C MET A 152 3.42 -19.95 13.84
N THR A 153 4.39 -20.76 13.41
CA THR A 153 5.59 -20.25 12.75
C THR A 153 5.30 -19.87 11.29
N GLN A 154 6.23 -19.13 10.69
CA GLN A 154 6.19 -18.78 9.26
C GLN A 154 6.05 -20.00 8.36
N GLU A 155 6.82 -21.04 8.69
CA GLU A 155 6.89 -22.28 7.93
C GLU A 155 5.57 -23.02 8.02
N GLN A 156 4.95 -23.08 9.21
CA GLN A 156 3.66 -23.72 9.39
C GLN A 156 2.54 -23.02 8.59
N LEU A 157 2.55 -21.69 8.52
CA LEU A 157 1.63 -20.93 7.68
C LEU A 157 1.89 -21.17 6.19
N ALA A 158 3.16 -21.22 5.77
CA ALA A 158 3.53 -21.51 4.38
C ALA A 158 3.11 -22.93 3.98
N GLU A 159 3.29 -23.89 4.88
CA GLU A 159 2.83 -25.25 4.73
C GLU A 159 1.30 -25.36 4.64
N THR A 160 0.58 -24.51 5.37
CA THR A 160 -0.89 -24.42 5.29
C THR A 160 -1.32 -23.84 3.95
N LEU A 161 -0.62 -22.82 3.46
CA LEU A 161 -0.83 -22.26 2.12
C LEU A 161 -0.59 -23.31 1.02
N TYR A 162 0.43 -24.15 1.16
CA TYR A 162 0.70 -25.25 0.24
C TYR A 162 -0.53 -26.16 0.10
N ASP A 163 -1.16 -26.55 1.22
CA ASP A 163 -2.35 -27.40 1.19
C ASP A 163 -3.54 -26.70 0.54
N SER A 164 -3.75 -25.41 0.80
CA SER A 164 -4.80 -24.61 0.16
C SER A 164 -4.62 -24.57 -1.36
N LEU A 165 -3.41 -24.30 -1.84
CA LEU A 165 -3.12 -24.25 -3.27
C LEU A 165 -3.31 -25.61 -3.94
N HIS A 166 -2.72 -26.68 -3.38
CA HIS A 166 -2.70 -27.99 -4.02
C HIS A 166 -4.04 -28.73 -3.93
N ASN A 167 -4.77 -28.58 -2.82
CA ASN A 167 -5.99 -29.35 -2.57
C ASN A 167 -7.28 -28.60 -2.95
N LYS A 168 -7.26 -27.26 -3.00
CA LYS A 168 -8.46 -26.45 -3.28
C LYS A 168 -8.37 -25.70 -4.60
N ILE A 169 -7.22 -25.11 -4.92
CA ILE A 169 -7.09 -24.24 -6.09
C ILE A 169 -6.67 -25.02 -7.34
N MET A 170 -5.58 -25.80 -7.27
CA MET A 170 -5.07 -26.56 -8.41
C MET A 170 -6.06 -27.59 -9.01
N PRO A 171 -7.02 -28.17 -8.26
CA PRO A 171 -8.04 -29.04 -8.85
C PRO A 171 -9.08 -28.32 -9.72
N LEU A 172 -9.18 -26.99 -9.64
CA LEU A 172 -10.14 -26.21 -10.44
C LEU A 172 -9.74 -26.19 -11.93
N ALA A 173 -10.71 -25.86 -12.79
CA ALA A 173 -10.51 -25.86 -14.24
C ALA A 173 -9.47 -24.81 -14.69
N ASP A 174 -8.74 -25.12 -15.75
CA ASP A 174 -7.64 -24.27 -16.25
C ASP A 174 -8.12 -22.95 -16.87
N ASP A 175 -9.36 -22.90 -17.34
CA ASP A 175 -9.92 -21.75 -18.05
C ASP A 175 -10.61 -20.72 -17.14
N ILE A 176 -10.61 -20.93 -15.82
CA ILE A 176 -11.10 -19.92 -14.86
C ILE A 176 -10.14 -18.73 -14.84
N ILE A 177 -10.69 -17.53 -14.69
CA ILE A 177 -9.91 -16.31 -14.48
C ILE A 177 -9.63 -16.13 -12.99
N VAL A 178 -8.37 -15.88 -12.64
CA VAL A 178 -7.90 -15.57 -11.29
C VAL A 178 -7.90 -14.05 -11.09
N TYR A 179 -8.57 -13.62 -10.03
CA TYR A 179 -8.79 -12.24 -9.62
C TYR A 179 -8.17 -12.02 -8.22
N PRO A 180 -6.87 -11.70 -8.13
CA PRO A 180 -6.20 -11.48 -6.84
C PRO A 180 -6.55 -10.15 -6.17
N ALA A 181 -6.44 -10.08 -4.85
CA ALA A 181 -6.62 -8.80 -4.15
C ALA A 181 -5.44 -7.84 -4.36
N HIS A 182 -4.25 -8.33 -4.77
CA HIS A 182 -3.08 -7.49 -5.01
C HIS A 182 -2.30 -7.82 -6.30
N GLY A 183 -1.49 -6.85 -6.76
CA GLY A 183 -0.60 -6.98 -7.91
C GLY A 183 0.78 -6.34 -7.69
N ALA A 184 1.55 -6.17 -8.76
CA ALA A 184 2.92 -5.64 -8.71
C ALA A 184 3.04 -4.33 -7.91
N GLY A 185 3.92 -4.34 -6.90
CA GLY A 185 4.20 -3.19 -6.03
C GLY A 185 3.60 -3.28 -4.63
N SER A 186 2.69 -4.22 -4.35
CA SER A 186 2.21 -4.48 -3.00
C SER A 186 3.26 -5.19 -2.14
N ALA A 187 3.26 -4.91 -0.83
CA ALA A 187 4.11 -5.55 0.17
C ALA A 187 3.56 -6.89 0.69
N CYS A 188 2.39 -7.32 0.20
CA CYS A 188 1.76 -8.60 0.54
C CYS A 188 2.34 -9.80 -0.24
N GLY A 189 3.06 -9.54 -1.34
CA GLY A 189 3.79 -10.53 -2.14
C GLY A 189 5.21 -10.08 -2.46
N LYS A 190 6.05 -10.98 -2.97
CA LYS A 190 7.47 -10.71 -3.27
C LYS A 190 7.73 -10.36 -4.75
N ASN A 191 7.07 -11.04 -5.69
CA ASN A 191 7.37 -11.04 -7.13
C ASN A 191 6.10 -11.09 -7.99
N MET A 192 5.11 -10.27 -7.66
CA MET A 192 3.87 -10.21 -8.44
C MET A 192 4.07 -9.63 -9.83
N SER A 193 3.35 -10.19 -10.81
CA SER A 193 3.33 -9.71 -12.19
C SER A 193 2.60 -8.38 -12.33
N LYS A 194 2.85 -7.69 -13.46
CA LYS A 194 2.17 -6.42 -13.78
C LYS A 194 0.72 -6.62 -14.21
N GLU A 195 0.42 -7.80 -14.76
CA GLU A 195 -0.92 -8.23 -15.11
C GLU A 195 -1.76 -8.39 -13.84
N THR A 196 -2.98 -7.82 -13.87
CA THR A 196 -3.87 -7.79 -12.71
C THR A 196 -4.84 -8.97 -12.64
N THR A 197 -4.85 -9.82 -13.67
CA THR A 197 -5.64 -11.06 -13.79
C THR A 197 -4.95 -12.03 -14.75
N ASP A 198 -5.18 -13.34 -14.61
CA ASP A 198 -4.72 -14.37 -15.54
C ASP A 198 -5.59 -15.63 -15.47
N THR A 199 -5.44 -16.57 -16.39
CA THR A 199 -6.04 -17.90 -16.30
C THR A 199 -5.33 -18.77 -15.26
N LEU A 200 -6.07 -19.60 -14.53
CA LEU A 200 -5.46 -20.56 -13.60
C LEU A 200 -4.54 -21.55 -14.34
N GLY A 201 -4.90 -21.95 -15.56
CA GLY A 201 -4.08 -22.83 -16.39
C GLY A 201 -2.72 -22.26 -16.75
N ASN A 202 -2.62 -20.94 -16.96
CA ASN A 202 -1.32 -20.29 -17.13
C ASN A 202 -0.55 -20.23 -15.81
N GLN A 203 -1.21 -19.88 -14.71
CA GLN A 203 -0.58 -19.85 -13.38
C GLN A 203 -0.03 -21.23 -12.98
N LYS A 204 -0.74 -22.33 -13.23
CA LYS A 204 -0.24 -23.69 -13.03
C LYS A 204 1.05 -23.98 -13.80
N LYS A 205 1.29 -23.30 -14.93
CA LYS A 205 2.49 -23.47 -15.77
C LYS A 205 3.64 -22.54 -15.37
N THR A 206 3.33 -21.33 -14.91
CA THR A 206 4.32 -20.24 -14.79
C THR A 206 4.55 -19.78 -13.35
N ASN A 207 3.57 -19.92 -12.47
CA ASN A 207 3.70 -19.53 -11.07
C ASN A 207 4.60 -20.54 -10.35
N TYR A 208 5.72 -20.07 -9.78
CA TYR A 208 6.69 -20.93 -9.12
C TYR A 208 6.05 -21.74 -7.98
N ALA A 209 5.08 -21.14 -7.28
CA ALA A 209 4.42 -21.73 -6.11
C ALA A 209 3.49 -22.90 -6.47
N LEU A 210 3.08 -23.01 -7.74
CA LEU A 210 2.22 -24.08 -8.24
C LEU A 210 3.00 -25.20 -8.94
N GLN A 211 4.34 -25.12 -8.96
CA GLN A 211 5.18 -26.14 -9.57
C GLN A 211 5.38 -27.35 -8.64
N PRO A 212 5.61 -28.56 -9.18
CA PRO A 212 5.87 -29.74 -8.37
C PRO A 212 7.05 -29.55 -7.41
N MET A 213 6.77 -29.54 -6.11
CA MET A 213 7.79 -29.46 -5.05
C MET A 213 7.28 -30.11 -3.76
N THR A 214 8.19 -30.39 -2.82
CA THR A 214 7.78 -30.85 -1.49
C THR A 214 7.25 -29.68 -0.66
N ARG A 215 6.47 -29.99 0.37
CA ARG A 215 5.89 -29.03 1.32
C ARG A 215 6.99 -28.17 1.97
N GLU A 216 8.11 -28.77 2.36
CA GLU A 216 9.25 -28.09 2.98
C GLU A 216 9.99 -27.20 2.00
N LYS A 217 10.15 -27.64 0.74
CA LYS A 217 10.74 -26.81 -0.31
C LYS A 217 9.85 -25.61 -0.58
N PHE A 218 8.54 -25.79 -0.70
CA PHE A 218 7.59 -24.68 -0.84
C PHE A 218 7.72 -23.67 0.29
N ALA A 219 7.70 -24.14 1.55
CA ALA A 219 7.82 -23.29 2.71
C ALA A 219 9.10 -22.45 2.64
N LYS A 220 10.24 -23.06 2.29
CA LYS A 220 11.50 -22.34 2.10
C LYS A 220 11.42 -21.30 0.97
N GLU A 221 10.91 -21.68 -0.20
CA GLU A 221 10.86 -20.80 -1.38
C GLU A 221 9.95 -19.58 -1.14
N VAL A 222 8.78 -19.75 -0.52
CA VAL A 222 7.84 -18.66 -0.23
C VAL A 222 8.38 -17.71 0.84
N THR A 223 9.17 -18.22 1.78
CA THR A 223 9.71 -17.44 2.91
C THR A 223 11.03 -16.75 2.61
N THR A 224 11.76 -17.22 1.60
CA THR A 224 13.03 -16.62 1.16
C THR A 224 12.82 -15.22 0.57
N GLY A 225 13.62 -14.26 1.02
CA GLY A 225 13.60 -12.88 0.52
C GLY A 225 12.50 -11.98 1.13
N LEU A 226 11.68 -12.48 2.06
CA LEU A 226 10.69 -11.66 2.74
C LEU A 226 11.36 -10.61 3.63
N THR A 227 10.88 -9.37 3.53
CA THR A 227 11.27 -8.26 4.40
C THR A 227 10.22 -8.07 5.49
N PRO A 228 10.58 -7.51 6.66
CA PRO A 228 9.60 -7.21 7.71
C PRO A 228 8.41 -6.41 7.15
N PRO A 229 7.17 -6.72 7.56
CA PRO A 229 6.02 -5.95 7.11
C PRO A 229 6.06 -4.52 7.68
N PRO A 230 5.44 -3.54 7.00
CA PRO A 230 5.31 -2.18 7.52
C PRO A 230 4.66 -2.13 8.91
N LYS A 231 5.09 -1.16 9.74
CA LYS A 231 4.66 -1.07 11.15
C LYS A 231 3.15 -0.86 11.32
N TYR A 232 2.47 -0.25 10.33
CA TYR A 232 1.02 -0.04 10.34
C TYR A 232 0.19 -1.31 10.06
N PHE A 233 0.78 -2.37 9.52
CA PHE A 233 0.03 -3.56 9.10
C PHE A 233 -0.80 -4.20 10.23
N PRO A 234 -0.22 -4.46 11.42
CA PRO A 234 -0.99 -5.00 12.54
C PRO A 234 -2.13 -4.08 13.01
N MET A 235 -2.00 -2.77 12.84
CA MET A 235 -3.05 -1.80 13.22
C MET A 235 -4.23 -1.88 12.24
N ASN A 236 -3.97 -1.97 10.93
CA ASN A 236 -5.02 -2.16 9.93
C ASN A 236 -5.74 -3.50 10.11
N VAL A 237 -5.02 -4.59 10.39
CA VAL A 237 -5.64 -5.87 10.75
C VAL A 237 -6.58 -5.70 11.95
N MET A 238 -6.14 -4.97 12.98
CA MET A 238 -6.98 -4.71 14.15
C MET A 238 -8.23 -3.88 13.79
N MET A 239 -8.08 -2.82 12.99
CA MET A 239 -9.20 -2.00 12.53
C MET A 239 -10.19 -2.82 11.70
N ASN A 240 -9.71 -3.61 10.74
CA ASN A 240 -10.55 -4.48 9.91
C ASN A 240 -11.21 -5.60 10.70
N LYS A 241 -10.65 -5.99 11.85
CA LYS A 241 -11.22 -7.02 12.72
C LYS A 241 -12.18 -6.46 13.76
N GLN A 242 -11.89 -5.31 14.37
CA GLN A 242 -12.68 -4.75 15.47
C GLN A 242 -13.71 -3.71 15.01
N GLY A 243 -13.55 -3.21 13.80
CA GLY A 243 -14.29 -2.07 13.28
C GLY A 243 -13.58 -0.74 13.53
N TYR A 244 -14.10 0.29 12.87
CA TYR A 244 -13.49 1.60 12.73
C TYR A 244 -14.57 2.67 12.58
N GLU A 245 -14.18 3.94 12.67
CA GLU A 245 -15.08 5.04 12.40
C GLU A 245 -15.44 5.11 10.92
N SER A 246 -16.65 5.59 10.62
CA SER A 246 -17.14 5.76 9.24
C SER A 246 -16.29 6.78 8.50
N ILE A 247 -15.94 6.49 7.24
CA ILE A 247 -15.18 7.41 6.40
C ILE A 247 -15.84 8.80 6.29
N ASP A 248 -17.17 8.88 6.33
CA ASP A 248 -17.89 10.16 6.23
C ASP A 248 -17.52 11.10 7.40
N VAL A 249 -17.40 10.55 8.62
CA VAL A 249 -17.03 11.30 9.83
C VAL A 249 -15.54 11.70 9.79
N VAL A 250 -14.69 10.80 9.30
CA VAL A 250 -13.25 11.06 9.11
C VAL A 250 -13.04 12.22 8.14
N LEU A 251 -13.76 12.21 7.01
CA LEU A 251 -13.69 13.28 6.02
C LEU A 251 -14.25 14.59 6.55
N GLU A 252 -15.39 14.58 7.24
CA GLU A 252 -15.97 15.78 7.86
C GLU A 252 -14.97 16.45 8.81
N ARG A 253 -14.28 15.67 9.64
CA ARG A 253 -13.22 16.17 10.53
C ARG A 253 -12.04 16.74 9.75
N GLY A 254 -11.51 15.98 8.80
CA GLY A 254 -10.32 16.36 8.05
C GLY A 254 -10.51 17.56 7.11
N GLN A 255 -11.74 17.81 6.66
CA GLN A 255 -12.11 18.95 5.81
C GLN A 255 -12.22 20.29 6.57
N HIS A 256 -11.83 20.31 7.85
CA HIS A 256 -11.78 21.55 8.61
C HIS A 256 -10.64 22.46 8.12
N ALA A 257 -11.00 23.61 7.54
CA ALA A 257 -10.04 24.61 7.06
C ALA A 257 -9.52 25.47 8.22
N LEU A 258 -8.20 25.53 8.39
CA LEU A 258 -7.53 26.30 9.43
C LEU A 258 -6.81 27.51 8.82
N SER A 259 -7.05 28.70 9.37
CA SER A 259 -6.22 29.88 9.07
C SER A 259 -4.76 29.64 9.46
N PRO A 260 -3.78 30.40 8.92
CA PRO A 260 -2.38 30.24 9.31
C PRO A 260 -2.13 30.31 10.83
N ASP A 261 -2.81 31.21 11.55
CA ASP A 261 -2.68 31.30 13.01
C ASP A 261 -3.28 30.08 13.73
N ALA A 262 -4.44 29.61 13.30
CA ALA A 262 -5.08 28.42 13.88
C ALA A 262 -4.29 27.14 13.59
N PHE A 263 -3.71 27.04 12.38
CA PHE A 263 -2.86 25.93 11.98
C PHE A 263 -1.56 25.88 12.79
N GLU A 264 -0.91 27.03 12.99
CA GLU A 264 0.28 27.13 13.84
C GLU A 264 -0.01 26.77 15.30
N ALA A 265 -1.14 27.26 15.84
CA ALA A 265 -1.57 26.92 17.19
C ALA A 265 -1.79 25.41 17.33
N ALA A 266 -2.54 24.79 16.40
CA ALA A 266 -2.77 23.35 16.41
C ALA A 266 -1.47 22.55 16.32
N ALA A 267 -0.55 22.93 15.43
CA ALA A 267 0.75 22.26 15.29
C ALA A 267 1.58 22.31 16.58
N ASN A 268 1.57 23.43 17.29
CA ASN A 268 2.33 23.63 18.52
C ASN A 268 1.68 23.00 19.76
N GLU A 269 0.36 22.91 19.80
CA GLU A 269 -0.38 22.48 20.99
C GLU A 269 -0.65 20.98 21.04
N THR A 270 -0.79 20.31 19.89
CA THR A 270 -1.21 18.90 19.86
C THR A 270 -0.09 17.92 19.51
N GLY A 271 1.05 18.41 19.02
CA GLY A 271 2.14 17.56 18.54
C GLY A 271 1.80 16.83 17.24
N ALA A 272 0.82 17.32 16.49
CA ALA A 272 0.44 16.78 15.20
C ALA A 272 1.61 16.80 14.21
N VAL A 273 1.69 15.76 13.38
CA VAL A 273 2.62 15.74 12.24
C VAL A 273 2.08 16.70 11.19
N VAL A 274 2.89 17.69 10.82
CA VAL A 274 2.58 18.59 9.70
C VAL A 274 3.00 17.89 8.41
N LEU A 275 2.02 17.40 7.65
CA LEU A 275 2.21 16.63 6.43
C LEU A 275 1.97 17.51 5.20
N ASP A 276 3.02 17.77 4.46
CA ASP A 276 2.98 18.52 3.20
C ASP A 276 2.94 17.57 2.01
N THR A 277 1.83 17.57 1.28
CA THR A 277 1.58 16.62 0.18
C THR A 277 1.88 17.20 -1.19
N ARG A 278 2.48 18.39 -1.26
CA ARG A 278 2.88 19.03 -2.53
C ARG A 278 3.99 18.24 -3.23
N ASP A 279 4.18 18.52 -4.51
CA ASP A 279 5.28 17.95 -5.30
C ASP A 279 6.65 18.23 -4.64
N ALA A 280 7.55 17.24 -4.70
CA ALA A 280 8.87 17.31 -4.08
C ALA A 280 9.68 18.53 -4.53
N ASN A 281 9.59 18.93 -5.80
CA ASN A 281 10.33 20.09 -6.33
C ASN A 281 9.68 21.42 -5.92
N VAL A 282 8.37 21.42 -5.66
CA VAL A 282 7.66 22.58 -5.11
C VAL A 282 8.02 22.74 -3.63
N PHE A 283 7.99 21.64 -2.87
CA PHE A 283 8.36 21.61 -1.46
C PHE A 283 9.81 22.09 -1.25
N ALA A 284 10.78 21.58 -2.02
CA ALA A 284 12.19 21.95 -1.89
C ALA A 284 12.44 23.46 -1.93
N LYS A 285 11.67 24.21 -2.72
CA LYS A 285 11.80 25.66 -2.90
C LYS A 285 11.23 26.48 -1.73
N GLY A 286 10.40 25.87 -0.89
CA GLY A 286 9.73 26.57 0.20
C GLY A 286 8.67 25.71 0.90
N PHE A 287 8.83 25.53 2.21
CA PHE A 287 7.91 24.79 3.06
C PHE A 287 7.82 25.38 4.48
N ILE A 288 6.87 24.88 5.27
CA ILE A 288 6.69 25.27 6.67
C ILE A 288 7.69 24.49 7.53
N PRO A 289 8.51 25.13 8.39
CA PRO A 289 9.47 24.43 9.23
C PRO A 289 8.85 23.25 9.99
N ASN A 290 9.61 22.17 10.17
CA ASN A 290 9.19 20.92 10.80
C ASN A 290 8.10 20.11 10.05
N SER A 291 7.63 20.56 8.89
CA SER A 291 6.79 19.72 8.03
C SER A 291 7.59 18.60 7.34
N ILE A 292 6.93 17.45 7.15
CA ILE A 292 7.45 16.35 6.35
C ILE A 292 6.76 16.35 4.98
N ASN A 293 7.52 16.10 3.92
CA ASN A 293 6.97 15.97 2.58
C ASN A 293 6.68 14.51 2.27
N ILE A 294 5.44 14.20 1.89
CA ILE A 294 5.08 12.95 1.22
C ILE A 294 4.12 13.33 0.09
N GLY A 295 4.66 13.50 -1.12
CA GLY A 295 3.90 14.02 -2.25
C GLY A 295 2.75 13.10 -2.70
N ILE A 296 1.57 13.68 -2.93
CA ILE A 296 0.35 12.91 -3.23
C ILE A 296 0.47 12.07 -4.52
N ASN A 297 1.23 12.54 -5.51
CA ASN A 297 1.36 11.89 -6.82
C ASN A 297 2.22 10.60 -6.79
N GLY A 298 2.92 10.32 -5.70
CA GLY A 298 3.67 9.07 -5.52
C GLY A 298 2.87 7.98 -4.80
N ASN A 299 3.59 7.03 -4.20
CA ASN A 299 3.01 5.99 -3.33
C ASN A 299 2.63 6.54 -1.94
N PHE A 300 1.86 7.63 -1.91
CA PHE A 300 1.56 8.42 -0.73
C PHE A 300 1.10 7.56 0.47
N ALA A 301 0.01 6.80 0.31
CA ALA A 301 -0.59 6.03 1.41
C ALA A 301 0.37 4.97 2.01
N PRO A 302 1.04 4.11 1.21
CA PRO A 302 2.08 3.23 1.76
C PRO A 302 3.23 3.96 2.47
N TRP A 303 3.67 5.11 1.96
CA TRP A 303 4.75 5.88 2.61
C TRP A 303 4.29 6.51 3.92
N VAL A 304 3.06 7.01 4.00
CA VAL A 304 2.48 7.44 5.28
C VAL A 304 2.50 6.28 6.27
N GLY A 305 1.96 5.11 5.86
CA GLY A 305 1.95 3.88 6.65
C GLY A 305 3.33 3.43 7.15
N ALA A 306 4.35 3.55 6.30
CA ALA A 306 5.71 3.14 6.63
C ALA A 306 6.44 4.15 7.55
N LEU A 307 6.16 5.45 7.40
CA LEU A 307 6.97 6.52 7.98
C LEU A 307 6.37 7.15 9.24
N ILE A 308 5.05 7.14 9.38
CA ILE A 308 4.31 7.61 10.56
C ILE A 308 3.89 6.37 11.35
N PRO A 309 4.61 5.94 12.41
CA PRO A 309 4.49 4.56 12.90
C PRO A 309 3.17 4.22 13.59
N ASP A 310 2.34 5.20 13.93
CA ASP A 310 1.09 5.04 14.66
C ASP A 310 -0.06 5.64 13.86
N VAL A 311 -1.10 4.85 13.57
CA VAL A 311 -2.29 5.31 12.85
C VAL A 311 -3.15 6.28 13.67
N GLN A 312 -2.93 6.34 14.99
CA GLN A 312 -3.56 7.31 15.88
C GLN A 312 -2.85 8.67 15.91
N GLN A 313 -1.70 8.80 15.24
CA GLN A 313 -0.99 10.07 15.16
C GLN A 313 -1.89 11.15 14.54
N GLU A 314 -2.04 12.25 15.26
CA GLU A 314 -2.73 13.43 14.74
C GLU A 314 -1.94 14.05 13.59
N ILE A 315 -2.64 14.45 12.53
CA ILE A 315 -2.05 15.01 11.31
C ILE A 315 -2.69 16.36 10.98
N LEU A 316 -1.85 17.31 10.58
CA LEU A 316 -2.25 18.56 9.94
C LEU A 316 -1.77 18.55 8.49
N VAL A 317 -2.66 18.88 7.56
CA VAL A 317 -2.39 18.72 6.12
C VAL A 317 -2.06 20.06 5.46
N ILE A 318 -1.03 20.06 4.62
CA ILE A 318 -0.76 21.11 3.64
C ILE A 318 -0.87 20.46 2.25
N ALA A 319 -1.87 20.85 1.48
CA ALA A 319 -2.14 20.31 0.16
C ALA A 319 -2.54 21.42 -0.82
N GLU A 320 -2.60 21.07 -2.11
CA GLU A 320 -3.30 21.89 -3.11
C GLU A 320 -4.82 21.82 -2.86
N GLU A 321 -5.53 22.92 -3.08
CA GLU A 321 -6.95 23.06 -2.70
C GLU A 321 -7.84 21.97 -3.33
N ASP A 322 -7.58 21.62 -4.59
CA ASP A 322 -8.30 20.58 -5.34
C ASP A 322 -7.86 19.15 -4.96
N LYS A 323 -6.87 19.01 -4.09
CA LYS A 323 -6.31 17.73 -3.64
C LYS A 323 -6.63 17.36 -2.20
N ILE A 324 -7.23 18.26 -1.42
CA ILE A 324 -7.52 18.04 0.00
C ILE A 324 -8.34 16.77 0.22
N GLU A 325 -9.47 16.63 -0.48
CA GLU A 325 -10.33 15.45 -0.33
C GLU A 325 -9.61 14.15 -0.72
N GLU A 326 -8.82 14.17 -1.81
CA GLU A 326 -8.01 13.02 -2.23
C GLU A 326 -6.99 12.60 -1.17
N VAL A 327 -6.32 13.57 -0.55
CA VAL A 327 -5.36 13.34 0.55
C VAL A 327 -6.05 12.67 1.73
N LEU A 328 -7.19 13.20 2.17
CA LEU A 328 -7.94 12.66 3.31
C LEU A 328 -8.42 11.23 3.05
N ILE A 329 -8.98 10.96 1.87
CA ILE A 329 -9.39 9.61 1.47
C ILE A 329 -8.19 8.66 1.51
N ARG A 330 -7.04 9.07 0.96
CA ARG A 330 -5.86 8.22 0.89
C ARG A 330 -5.18 7.99 2.24
N LEU A 331 -5.29 8.93 3.18
CA LEU A 331 -4.90 8.72 4.58
C LEU A 331 -5.83 7.69 5.26
N ALA A 332 -7.15 7.84 5.08
CA ALA A 332 -8.14 6.92 5.63
C ALA A 332 -8.00 5.49 5.07
N ARG A 333 -7.58 5.33 3.80
CA ARG A 333 -7.28 4.02 3.19
C ARG A 333 -6.24 3.22 3.98
N VAL A 334 -5.32 3.87 4.68
CA VAL A 334 -4.29 3.22 5.51
C VAL A 334 -4.51 3.45 7.02
N GLY A 335 -5.70 3.90 7.42
CA GLY A 335 -6.14 3.99 8.81
C GLY A 335 -5.80 5.29 9.55
N TYR A 336 -5.24 6.29 8.86
CA TYR A 336 -4.89 7.58 9.48
C TYR A 336 -6.10 8.51 9.52
N ASP A 337 -7.02 8.19 10.44
CA ASP A 337 -8.34 8.82 10.57
C ASP A 337 -8.31 10.11 11.43
N HIS A 338 -7.16 10.46 12.01
CA HIS A 338 -6.99 11.58 12.96
C HIS A 338 -6.41 12.85 12.31
N VAL A 339 -6.97 13.26 11.16
CA VAL A 339 -6.63 14.55 10.56
C VAL A 339 -7.40 15.67 11.27
N LEU A 340 -6.67 16.62 11.86
CA LEU A 340 -7.24 17.74 12.62
C LEU A 340 -7.78 18.86 11.72
N GLY A 341 -7.29 18.94 10.48
CA GLY A 341 -7.65 19.94 9.49
C GLY A 341 -6.54 20.17 8.48
N TYR A 342 -6.77 21.11 7.58
CA TYR A 342 -5.80 21.52 6.57
C TYR A 342 -5.55 23.04 6.60
N LEU A 343 -4.39 23.45 6.11
CA LEU A 343 -4.04 24.86 6.00
C LEU A 343 -4.81 25.55 4.87
N GLN A 344 -5.74 26.44 5.23
CA GLN A 344 -6.53 27.22 4.29
C GLN A 344 -5.62 28.09 3.41
N GLY A 345 -5.72 27.95 2.09
CA GLY A 345 -4.87 28.65 1.12
C GLY A 345 -3.42 28.15 1.06
N GLY A 346 -3.11 27.04 1.75
CA GLY A 346 -1.84 26.32 1.71
C GLY A 346 -0.61 27.17 2.05
N TYR A 347 0.56 26.72 1.58
CA TYR A 347 1.85 27.37 1.84
C TYR A 347 1.89 28.86 1.44
N ASN A 348 1.17 29.25 0.39
CA ASN A 348 1.13 30.65 -0.06
C ASN A 348 0.44 31.56 0.97
N ALA A 349 -0.64 31.10 1.60
CA ALA A 349 -1.31 31.85 2.67
C ALA A 349 -0.42 31.98 3.91
N TRP A 350 0.27 30.90 4.30
CA TRP A 350 1.26 30.91 5.38
C TRP A 350 2.37 31.93 5.16
N LYS A 351 2.98 31.90 3.97
CA LYS A 351 4.03 32.85 3.58
C LYS A 351 3.51 34.30 3.55
N SER A 352 2.29 34.51 3.06
CA SER A 352 1.67 35.85 2.99
C SER A 352 1.33 36.41 4.38
N ALA A 353 1.08 35.53 5.36
CA ALA A 353 0.91 35.89 6.76
C ALA A 353 2.23 36.25 7.47
N GLY A 354 3.37 36.19 6.78
CA GLY A 354 4.68 36.54 7.33
C GLY A 354 5.24 35.52 8.32
N LYS A 355 4.74 34.27 8.28
CA LYS A 355 5.22 33.16 9.10
C LYS A 355 6.53 32.60 8.56
N ASP A 356 7.26 31.87 9.41
CA ASP A 356 8.56 31.30 9.08
C ASP A 356 8.48 30.25 7.96
N THR A 357 9.48 30.24 7.09
CA THR A 357 9.59 29.29 5.99
C THR A 357 10.99 28.73 5.90
N ASP A 358 11.11 27.50 5.39
CA ASP A 358 12.39 26.84 5.15
C ASP A 358 12.48 26.32 3.71
N ALA A 359 13.67 25.90 3.27
CA ALA A 359 13.94 25.35 1.95
C ALA A 359 15.04 24.28 2.02
N ILE A 360 14.96 23.30 1.13
CA ILE A 360 15.98 22.25 0.97
C ILE A 360 16.67 22.51 -0.36
N ARG A 361 17.99 22.64 -0.32
CA ARG A 361 18.77 22.83 -1.55
C ARG A 361 18.60 21.61 -2.45
N SER A 362 18.23 21.87 -3.69
CA SER A 362 18.08 20.87 -4.74
C SER A 362 18.98 21.26 -5.92
N ILE A 363 19.68 20.29 -6.50
CA ILE A 363 20.59 20.49 -7.63
C ILE A 363 20.32 19.47 -8.74
N SER A 364 20.62 19.84 -9.98
CA SER A 364 20.50 18.90 -11.11
C SER A 364 21.60 17.83 -11.07
N ALA A 365 21.39 16.72 -11.79
CA ALA A 365 22.39 15.67 -11.93
C ALA A 365 23.71 16.18 -12.55
N GLU A 366 23.64 17.14 -13.48
CA GLU A 366 24.82 17.75 -14.13
C GLU A 366 25.60 18.65 -13.17
N GLN A 367 24.89 19.42 -12.32
CA GLN A 367 25.54 20.22 -11.27
C GLN A 367 26.21 19.30 -10.26
N PHE A 368 25.54 18.22 -9.87
CA PHE A 368 26.10 17.21 -8.98
C PHE A 368 27.34 16.53 -9.58
N ALA A 369 27.28 16.15 -10.86
CA ALA A 369 28.41 15.56 -11.58
C ALA A 369 29.62 16.50 -11.66
N SER A 370 29.37 17.80 -11.83
CA SER A 370 30.45 18.81 -11.85
C SER A 370 31.12 18.93 -10.48
N LEU A 371 30.33 18.97 -9.40
CA LEU A 371 30.85 19.01 -8.02
C LEU A 371 31.65 17.75 -7.66
N ALA A 372 31.20 16.57 -8.10
CA ALA A 372 31.89 15.30 -7.87
C ALA A 372 33.23 15.19 -8.63
N GLN A 373 33.41 15.93 -9.72
CA GLN A 373 34.69 16.01 -10.44
C GLN A 373 35.68 16.97 -9.77
N ASP A 374 35.17 18.02 -9.12
CA ASP A 374 35.98 19.04 -8.46
C ASP A 374 36.50 18.59 -7.07
N GLY A 375 35.95 17.51 -6.50
CA GLY A 375 36.41 16.96 -5.22
C GLY A 375 35.58 15.80 -4.68
N HIS A 376 35.90 15.36 -3.47
CA HIS A 376 35.16 14.32 -2.75
C HIS A 376 33.75 14.80 -2.39
N VAL A 377 32.74 13.98 -2.65
CA VAL A 377 31.34 14.20 -2.26
C VAL A 377 30.82 13.00 -1.46
N ASP A 378 30.07 13.27 -0.39
CA ASP A 378 29.41 12.21 0.38
C ASP A 378 28.02 11.93 -0.23
N ILE A 379 27.87 10.74 -0.82
CA ILE A 379 26.67 10.34 -1.58
C ILE A 379 25.80 9.43 -0.73
N MET A 380 24.49 9.71 -0.68
CA MET A 380 23.51 8.91 0.04
C MET A 380 22.42 8.39 -0.90
N ASP A 381 22.30 7.07 -0.98
CA ASP A 381 21.27 6.39 -1.74
C ASP A 381 20.16 5.90 -0.79
N VAL A 382 18.97 6.48 -0.91
CA VAL A 382 17.83 6.15 -0.05
C VAL A 382 16.85 5.15 -0.67
N ARG A 383 17.24 4.50 -1.78
CA ARG A 383 16.48 3.39 -2.38
C ARG A 383 16.49 2.15 -1.48
N ARG A 384 15.60 1.20 -1.77
CA ARG A 384 15.58 -0.10 -1.09
C ARG A 384 16.91 -0.82 -1.32
N LYS A 385 17.28 -1.68 -0.38
CA LYS A 385 18.51 -2.46 -0.45
C LYS A 385 18.59 -3.29 -1.74
N SER A 386 17.47 -3.88 -2.18
CA SER A 386 17.39 -4.62 -3.44
C SER A 386 17.65 -3.75 -4.68
N GLU A 387 17.14 -2.52 -4.71
CA GLU A 387 17.41 -1.58 -5.80
C GLU A 387 18.88 -1.15 -5.83
N TYR A 388 19.48 -0.95 -4.66
CA TYR A 388 20.90 -0.63 -4.51
C TYR A 388 21.78 -1.80 -4.95
N ASP A 389 21.47 -3.03 -4.49
CA ASP A 389 22.22 -4.24 -4.83
C ASP A 389 22.13 -4.60 -6.31
N SER A 390 21.01 -4.27 -6.96
CA SER A 390 20.88 -4.41 -8.40
C SER A 390 21.82 -3.47 -9.17
N GLU A 391 21.90 -2.20 -8.79
CA GLU A 391 22.82 -1.25 -9.39
C GLU A 391 22.91 0.05 -8.57
N HIS A 392 24.10 0.57 -8.30
CA HIS A 392 24.30 1.80 -7.54
C HIS A 392 25.58 2.56 -7.94
N ILE A 393 25.72 3.80 -7.45
CA ILE A 393 26.94 4.60 -7.60
C ILE A 393 28.01 4.05 -6.66
N ILE A 394 29.20 3.78 -7.18
CA ILE A 394 30.32 3.28 -6.37
C ILE A 394 30.68 4.31 -5.29
N GLY A 395 30.75 3.86 -4.03
CA GLY A 395 31.05 4.69 -2.88
C GLY A 395 29.84 5.39 -2.25
N ALA A 396 28.63 5.25 -2.81
CA ALA A 396 27.42 5.72 -2.16
C ALA A 396 27.09 4.91 -0.90
N LYS A 397 26.58 5.58 0.13
CA LYS A 397 26.07 4.92 1.34
C LYS A 397 24.57 4.64 1.16
N ASN A 398 24.16 3.38 1.25
CA ASN A 398 22.74 3.03 1.23
C ASN A 398 22.09 3.20 2.61
N VAL A 399 21.13 4.10 2.72
CA VAL A 399 20.29 4.30 3.91
C VAL A 399 18.83 4.32 3.46
N PRO A 400 18.17 3.14 3.29
CA PRO A 400 16.84 3.07 2.71
C PRO A 400 15.80 3.87 3.49
N LEU A 401 14.94 4.60 2.77
CA LEU A 401 13.87 5.42 3.37
C LEU A 401 12.93 4.61 4.29
N ASP A 402 12.61 3.37 3.92
CA ASP A 402 11.70 2.50 4.69
C ASP A 402 12.18 2.28 6.15
N TYR A 403 13.47 2.48 6.44
CA TYR A 403 14.08 2.31 7.76
C TYR A 403 14.63 3.62 8.34
N VAL A 404 14.22 4.78 7.82
CA VAL A 404 14.76 6.09 8.23
C VAL A 404 14.62 6.36 9.74
N ASN A 405 13.52 5.89 10.36
CA ASN A 405 13.28 6.06 11.79
C ASN A 405 14.21 5.22 12.65
N ASP A 406 14.71 4.09 12.12
CA ASP A 406 15.57 3.16 12.84
C ASP A 406 17.07 3.48 12.57
N ASN A 407 17.39 4.04 11.39
CA ASN A 407 18.77 4.21 10.91
C ASN A 407 19.24 5.66 10.87
N MET A 408 18.50 6.61 11.44
CA MET A 408 18.87 8.04 11.38
C MET A 408 20.25 8.34 11.98
N SER A 409 20.69 7.56 12.99
CA SER A 409 22.02 7.68 13.60
C SER A 409 23.17 7.36 12.65
N GLU A 410 22.89 6.72 11.52
CA GLU A 410 23.89 6.46 10.49
C GLU A 410 24.24 7.69 9.66
N VAL A 411 23.42 8.75 9.73
CA VAL A 411 23.65 10.00 9.01
C VAL A 411 24.47 10.93 9.89
N ASP A 412 25.66 11.28 9.41
CA ASP A 412 26.53 12.24 10.08
C ASP A 412 26.03 13.67 9.80
N LYS A 413 25.64 14.39 10.86
CA LYS A 413 25.08 15.76 10.78
C LYS A 413 26.10 16.80 10.31
N ASP A 414 27.38 16.54 10.53
CA ASP A 414 28.46 17.49 10.23
C ASP A 414 28.91 17.42 8.77
N LYS A 415 28.45 16.41 8.03
CA LYS A 415 28.75 16.22 6.60
C LYS A 415 27.66 16.79 5.71
N THR A 416 28.06 17.23 4.52
CA THR A 416 27.12 17.56 3.44
C THR A 416 26.82 16.33 2.61
N TRP A 417 25.58 15.85 2.69
CA TRP A 417 25.13 14.68 1.95
C TRP A 417 24.38 15.07 0.67
N TYR A 418 24.77 14.44 -0.44
CA TYR A 418 24.03 14.48 -1.69
C TYR A 418 23.10 13.27 -1.74
N VAL A 419 21.81 13.52 -1.49
CA VAL A 419 20.79 12.49 -1.30
C VAL A 419 20.05 12.26 -2.60
N HIS A 420 19.98 10.99 -3.03
CA HIS A 420 19.22 10.59 -4.20
C HIS A 420 18.41 9.32 -3.93
N CYS A 421 17.34 9.13 -4.71
CA CYS A 421 16.66 7.84 -4.83
C CYS A 421 16.64 7.42 -6.32
N ALA A 422 15.62 6.68 -6.78
CA ALA A 422 15.48 6.40 -8.22
C ALA A 422 15.16 7.66 -9.05
N GLY A 423 14.21 8.48 -8.62
CA GLY A 423 13.71 9.63 -9.40
C GLY A 423 13.41 10.93 -8.62
N GLY A 424 13.95 11.10 -7.40
CA GLY A 424 13.80 12.32 -6.59
C GLY A 424 12.67 12.32 -5.55
N TYR A 425 11.63 11.48 -5.71
CA TYR A 425 10.49 11.44 -4.78
C TYR A 425 10.90 11.03 -3.35
N ARG A 426 11.57 9.87 -3.19
CA ARG A 426 11.95 9.35 -1.87
C ARG A 426 13.08 10.14 -1.20
N SER A 427 13.99 10.72 -1.98
CA SER A 427 15.07 11.56 -1.44
C SER A 427 14.53 12.83 -0.79
N MET A 428 13.47 13.43 -1.33
CA MET A 428 12.83 14.58 -0.68
C MET A 428 12.10 14.21 0.60
N ILE A 429 11.40 13.07 0.62
CA ILE A 429 10.77 12.56 1.87
C ILE A 429 11.85 12.38 2.94
N PHE A 430 12.93 11.66 2.61
CA PHE A 430 14.06 11.43 3.51
C PHE A 430 14.65 12.75 4.02
N ALA A 431 14.95 13.68 3.11
CA ALA A 431 15.52 14.98 3.44
C ALA A 431 14.59 15.80 4.35
N SER A 432 13.27 15.82 4.09
CA SER A 432 12.30 16.55 4.91
C SER A 432 12.20 16.01 6.33
N ILE A 433 12.20 14.68 6.51
CA ILE A 433 12.16 14.02 7.82
C ILE A 433 13.41 14.36 8.63
N LEU A 434 14.58 14.30 8.01
CA LEU A 434 15.83 14.63 8.69
C LEU A 434 15.96 16.13 8.94
N ARG A 435 15.53 16.98 8.01
CA ARG A 435 15.50 18.44 8.18
C ARG A 435 14.66 18.84 9.40
N ALA A 436 13.47 18.26 9.56
CA ALA A 436 12.62 18.43 10.74
C ALA A 436 13.27 17.95 12.07
N ARG A 437 14.36 17.17 11.99
CA ARG A 437 15.14 16.65 13.13
C ARG A 437 16.52 17.31 13.26
N GLY A 438 16.70 18.47 12.63
CA GLY A 438 17.91 19.28 12.71
C GLY A 438 19.11 18.68 11.97
N PHE A 439 18.89 18.14 10.78
CA PHE A 439 19.94 17.82 9.83
C PHE A 439 19.94 18.90 8.75
N ASP A 440 20.92 19.80 8.81
CA ASP A 440 20.91 20.98 7.96
C ASP A 440 21.58 20.78 6.60
N ASN A 441 22.51 19.83 6.52
CA ASN A 441 23.44 19.68 5.41
C ASN A 441 23.01 18.58 4.43
N LEU A 442 21.73 18.59 4.02
CA LEU A 442 21.18 17.64 3.04
C LEU A 442 20.85 18.36 1.73
N ILE A 443 21.44 17.88 0.63
CA ILE A 443 21.20 18.40 -0.71
C ILE A 443 20.50 17.32 -1.53
N ASN A 444 19.30 17.61 -2.03
CA ASN A 444 18.58 16.70 -2.93
C ASN A 444 19.19 16.74 -4.34
N VAL A 445 19.35 15.57 -4.96
CA VAL A 445 19.73 15.45 -6.38
C VAL A 445 18.49 15.14 -7.22
N GLU A 446 18.13 16.06 -8.11
CA GLU A 446 16.96 15.97 -8.97
C GLU A 446 17.10 14.85 -10.00
N GLY A 447 15.99 14.20 -10.34
CA GLY A 447 15.96 13.08 -11.28
C GLY A 447 16.58 11.77 -10.75
N GLY A 448 17.22 11.80 -9.56
CA GLY A 448 17.74 10.63 -8.87
C GLY A 448 18.78 9.82 -9.67
N PHE A 449 18.91 8.54 -9.33
CA PHE A 449 19.89 7.63 -9.92
C PHE A 449 19.78 7.53 -11.45
N GLY A 450 18.56 7.60 -12.00
CA GLY A 450 18.36 7.59 -13.46
C GLY A 450 19.07 8.75 -14.14
N ALA A 451 18.78 9.98 -13.71
CA ALA A 451 19.42 11.18 -14.25
C ALA A 451 20.93 11.22 -13.95
N ILE A 452 21.35 10.78 -12.76
CA ILE A 452 22.79 10.72 -12.40
C ILE A 452 23.53 9.78 -13.35
N LYS A 453 22.97 8.60 -13.64
CA LYS A 453 23.56 7.62 -14.56
C LYS A 453 23.67 8.16 -15.98
N GLU A 454 22.66 8.89 -16.44
CA GLU A 454 22.64 9.51 -17.78
C GLU A 454 23.76 10.54 -17.98
N THR A 455 24.29 11.15 -16.91
CA THR A 455 25.45 12.05 -17.02
C THR A 455 26.72 11.35 -17.52
N GLY A 456 26.85 10.04 -17.29
CA GLY A 456 28.05 9.27 -17.61
C GLY A 456 29.30 9.72 -16.84
N LYS A 457 29.14 10.42 -15.71
CA LYS A 457 30.24 10.99 -14.92
C LYS A 457 30.51 10.25 -13.59
N PHE A 458 29.69 9.27 -13.25
CA PHE A 458 29.83 8.48 -12.03
C PHE A 458 30.11 7.02 -12.40
N ASP A 459 31.03 6.39 -11.66
CA ASP A 459 31.22 4.95 -11.72
C ASP A 459 30.02 4.27 -11.05
N VAL A 460 29.40 3.33 -11.76
CA VAL A 460 28.26 2.53 -11.27
C VAL A 460 28.65 1.06 -11.20
N SER A 461 28.06 0.32 -10.26
CA SER A 461 28.27 -1.12 -10.15
C SER A 461 27.74 -1.85 -11.39
N GLU A 462 28.23 -3.07 -11.63
CA GLU A 462 27.62 -3.93 -12.65
C GLU A 462 26.16 -4.24 -12.29
N TYR A 463 25.29 -4.24 -13.29
CA TYR A 463 23.87 -4.54 -13.08
C TYR A 463 23.66 -6.02 -12.76
N VAL A 464 22.98 -6.28 -11.64
CA VAL A 464 22.55 -7.63 -11.24
C VAL A 464 21.02 -7.69 -11.24
N CYS A 465 20.47 -8.70 -11.92
CA CYS A 465 19.02 -8.85 -12.03
C CYS A 465 18.39 -9.07 -10.65
N PRO A 466 17.36 -8.30 -10.24
CA PRO A 466 16.73 -8.43 -8.92
C PRO A 466 16.28 -9.86 -8.60
N THR A 467 15.79 -10.60 -9.61
CA THR A 467 15.33 -11.98 -9.46
C THR A 467 16.45 -12.97 -9.10
N THR A 468 17.72 -12.58 -9.27
CA THR A 468 18.90 -13.39 -8.89
C THR A 468 19.47 -13.00 -7.53
N LEU A 469 18.91 -11.97 -6.87
CA LEU A 469 19.34 -11.46 -5.57
C LEU A 469 18.46 -11.94 -4.40
N LEU A 470 17.46 -12.78 -4.68
CA LEU A 470 16.51 -13.33 -3.70
C LEU A 470 17.02 -14.58 -3.01
#